data_AF-A0A938JF98-F1
#
_entry.id   AF-A0A938JF98-F1
#
_cell.length_a   1.000
_cell.length_b   1.000
_cell.length_c   1.000
_cell.angle_alpha   90.00
_cell.angle_beta   90.00
_cell.angle_gamma   90.00
#
_symmetry.space_group_name_H-M   'P 1'
#
loop_
_entity.id
_entity.type
_entity.pdbx_description
1 polymer ?
#
loop_
_entity_poly.entity_id
_entity_poly.type
_entity_poly.pdbx_seq_one_letter_code
_entity_poly.pdbx_strand_id
1 'polypeptide(L)'
;MRRLSRRHRCCPHRSSRHRGGPMPLIQVTMVEGRTVEQKHALIRNLSQSMAETLEVPLERIRVAIYEVTADEWGIGGQPFSAARPGGVAPPSP
;
A
#
# COMPACT_ATOMS: atom_id res chain seq x y z
N MET A 1 52.29 -37.05 9.22
CA MET A 1 52.26 -36.10 8.08
C MET A 1 51.48 -36.69 6.91
N ARG A 2 50.21 -36.31 6.69
CA ARG A 2 49.56 -36.38 5.36
C ARG A 2 48.54 -35.25 5.25
N ARG A 3 48.69 -34.48 4.18
CA ARG A 3 48.01 -33.21 3.88
C ARG A 3 46.63 -33.45 3.25
N LEU A 4 45.73 -32.52 3.56
CA LEU A 4 44.68 -31.92 2.70
C LEU A 4 43.71 -32.86 1.96
N SER A 5 42.46 -32.84 2.39
CA SER A 5 41.34 -32.71 1.44
C SER A 5 40.29 -31.79 2.05
N ARG A 6 40.47 -30.47 1.82
CA ARG A 6 39.40 -29.50 1.98
C ARG A 6 38.35 -29.84 0.93
N ARG A 7 37.32 -30.59 1.33
CA ARG A 7 36.07 -30.59 0.57
C ARG A 7 35.54 -29.16 0.63
N HIS A 8 35.75 -28.42 -0.45
CA HIS A 8 34.97 -27.23 -0.77
C HIS A 8 33.52 -27.69 -0.87
N ARG A 9 32.80 -27.66 0.26
CA ARG A 9 31.35 -27.58 0.23
C ARG A 9 31.06 -26.25 -0.44
N CYS A 10 30.79 -26.27 -1.74
CA CYS A 10 30.10 -25.19 -2.40
C CYS A 10 28.93 -24.80 -1.51
N CYS A 11 28.97 -23.59 -0.96
CA CYS A 11 27.82 -22.97 -0.34
C CYS A 11 26.67 -23.09 -1.34
N PRO A 12 25.49 -23.62 -0.96
CA PRO A 12 24.31 -23.44 -1.77
C PRO A 12 23.87 -21.98 -1.60
N HIS A 13 24.62 -21.04 -2.16
CA HIS A 13 24.11 -19.71 -2.42
C HIS A 13 23.18 -19.80 -3.63
N ARG A 14 22.05 -20.48 -3.43
CA ARG A 14 20.88 -20.29 -4.26
C ARG A 14 19.95 -19.37 -3.47
N SER A 15 20.40 -18.12 -3.33
CA SER A 15 19.48 -17.03 -3.09
C SER A 15 18.36 -17.20 -4.12
N SER A 16 17.16 -17.44 -3.62
CA SER A 16 15.95 -17.45 -4.42
C SER A 16 15.98 -16.15 -5.22
N ARG A 17 16.21 -16.27 -6.52
CA ARG A 17 15.88 -15.20 -7.45
C ARG A 17 14.38 -15.03 -7.31
N HIS A 18 13.93 -14.15 -6.41
CA HIS A 18 12.64 -13.51 -6.54
C HIS A 18 12.73 -12.72 -7.83
N ARG A 19 12.43 -13.40 -8.95
CA ARG A 19 12.05 -12.73 -10.19
C ARG A 19 10.94 -11.76 -9.77
N GLY A 20 11.13 -10.49 -10.08
CA GLY A 20 10.20 -9.42 -9.77
C GLY A 20 8.82 -9.83 -10.26
N GLY A 21 7.97 -10.28 -9.33
CA GLY A 21 6.55 -10.38 -9.61
C GLY A 21 5.97 -8.97 -9.67
N PRO A 22 4.69 -8.85 -10.03
CA PRO A 22 4.02 -7.56 -10.04
C PRO A 22 4.21 -6.89 -8.67
N MET A 23 4.52 -5.59 -8.70
CA MET A 23 4.67 -4.72 -7.54
C MET A 23 3.47 -3.79 -7.52
N PRO A 24 2.30 -4.26 -7.08
CA PRO A 24 1.07 -3.55 -7.31
C PRO A 24 1.02 -2.31 -6.40
N LEU A 25 0.52 -1.21 -6.96
CA LEU A 25 0.34 0.05 -6.26
C LEU A 25 -1.14 0.42 -6.29
N ILE A 26 -1.70 0.66 -5.10
CA ILE A 26 -2.99 1.33 -4.95
C ILE A 26 -2.72 2.78 -4.58
N GLN A 27 -3.25 3.70 -5.37
CA GLN A 27 -3.30 5.11 -5.01
C GLN A 27 -4.72 5.46 -4.59
N VAL A 28 -4.86 5.95 -3.37
CA VAL A 28 -6.12 6.52 -2.87
C VAL A 28 -5.96 8.02 -2.80
N THR A 29 -6.81 8.76 -3.49
CA THR A 29 -6.93 10.21 -3.32
C THR A 29 -8.28 10.51 -2.69
N MET A 30 -8.28 11.26 -1.59
CA MET A 30 -9.50 11.60 -0.86
C MET A 30 -9.40 13.01 -0.27
N VAL A 31 -10.56 13.60 0.05
CA VAL A 31 -10.60 14.82 0.86
C VAL A 31 -10.01 14.53 2.25
N GLU A 32 -9.33 15.50 2.85
CA GLU A 32 -8.84 15.40 4.22
C GLU A 32 -9.96 15.20 5.27
N GLY A 33 -9.58 14.87 6.50
CA GLY A 33 -10.51 14.75 7.65
C GLY A 33 -10.69 13.34 8.21
N ARG A 34 -9.90 12.35 7.77
CA ARG A 34 -9.92 10.98 8.32
C ARG A 34 -8.84 10.85 9.38
N THR A 35 -9.11 10.08 10.43
CA THR A 35 -8.11 9.85 11.48
C THR A 35 -6.97 8.97 10.97
N VAL A 36 -5.84 8.99 11.68
CA VAL A 36 -4.68 8.16 11.35
C VAL A 36 -5.04 6.66 11.44
N GLU A 37 -5.84 6.27 12.43
CA GLU A 37 -6.29 4.90 12.64
C GLU A 37 -7.12 4.41 11.46
N GLN A 38 -7.98 5.27 10.92
CA GLN A 38 -8.81 4.96 9.75
C GLN A 38 -7.98 4.82 8.49
N LYS A 39 -7.00 5.70 8.28
CA LYS A 39 -6.04 5.59 7.17
C LYS A 39 -5.23 4.30 7.27
N HIS A 40 -4.77 3.94 8.47
CA HIS A 40 -4.06 2.68 8.69
C HIS A 40 -4.95 1.45 8.48
N ALA A 41 -6.20 1.49 8.92
CA ALA A 41 -7.17 0.42 8.67
C ALA A 41 -7.44 0.26 7.17
N LEU A 42 -7.59 1.37 6.44
CA LEU A 42 -7.78 1.35 4.99
C LEU A 42 -6.58 0.72 4.28
N ILE A 43 -5.35 1.11 4.63
CA ILE A 43 -4.12 0.52 4.07
C ILE A 43 -4.10 -1.00 4.27
N ARG A 44 -4.40 -1.46 5.49
CA ARG A 44 -4.44 -2.90 5.80
C ARG A 44 -5.47 -3.62 4.95
N ASN A 45 -6.70 -3.11 4.92
CA ASN A 45 -7.82 -3.78 4.26
C ASN A 45 -7.63 -3.84 2.74
N LEU A 46 -7.18 -2.74 2.12
CA LEU A 46 -6.91 -2.71 0.68
C LEU A 46 -5.76 -3.65 0.29
N SER A 47 -4.71 -3.70 1.11
CA SER A 47 -3.58 -4.59 0.86
C SER A 47 -3.99 -6.06 0.93
N GLN A 48 -4.78 -6.44 1.96
CA GLN A 48 -5.28 -7.82 2.09
C GLN A 48 -6.20 -8.20 0.93
N SER A 49 -7.17 -7.35 0.59
CA SER A 49 -8.09 -7.61 -0.51
C SER A 49 -7.37 -7.82 -1.84
N MET A 50 -6.33 -7.04 -2.13
CA MET A 50 -5.55 -7.20 -3.34
C MET A 50 -4.64 -8.43 -3.30
N ALA A 51 -4.05 -8.77 -2.15
CA ALA A 51 -3.27 -10.00 -1.98
C ALA A 51 -4.12 -11.24 -2.25
N GLU A 52 -5.33 -11.28 -1.68
CA GLU A 52 -6.30 -12.36 -1.84
C GLU A 52 -6.81 -12.46 -3.29
N THR A 53 -7.15 -11.33 -3.90
CA THR A 53 -7.77 -11.31 -5.24
C THR A 53 -6.78 -11.59 -6.37
N LEU A 54 -5.54 -11.07 -6.25
CA LEU A 54 -4.51 -11.18 -7.29
C LEU A 54 -3.48 -12.28 -7.01
N GLU A 55 -3.63 -13.02 -5.90
CA GLU A 55 -2.73 -14.10 -5.47
C GLU A 55 -1.26 -13.63 -5.37
N VAL A 56 -1.05 -12.40 -4.90
CA VAL A 56 0.29 -11.80 -4.75
C VAL A 56 0.68 -11.70 -3.27
N PRO A 57 1.97 -11.88 -2.93
CA PRO A 57 2.43 -11.70 -1.56
C PRO A 57 2.20 -10.27 -1.04
N LEU A 58 1.68 -10.16 0.19
CA LEU A 58 1.31 -8.90 0.82
C LEU A 58 2.48 -7.92 0.90
N GLU A 59 3.70 -8.41 1.12
CA GLU A 59 4.93 -7.59 1.22
C GLU A 59 5.31 -6.88 -0.09
N ARG A 60 4.68 -7.23 -1.21
CA ARG A 60 4.90 -6.57 -2.52
C ARG A 60 3.90 -5.46 -2.79
N ILE A 61 2.84 -5.39 -2.02
CA ILE A 61 1.75 -4.44 -2.21
C ILE A 61 2.13 -3.11 -1.59
N ARG A 62 1.87 -2.03 -2.33
CA ARG A 62 2.03 -0.65 -1.86
C ARG A 62 0.68 0.04 -1.90
N VAL A 63 0.41 0.82 -0.85
CA VAL A 63 -0.76 1.72 -0.79
C VAL A 63 -0.25 3.11 -0.45
N ALA A 64 -0.61 4.09 -1.27
CA ALA A 64 -0.33 5.49 -1.03
C ALA A 64 -1.65 6.24 -0.84
N ILE A 65 -1.74 7.06 0.21
CA ILE A 65 -2.88 7.93 0.46
C ILE A 65 -2.44 9.37 0.19
N TYR A 66 -3.19 10.05 -0.66
CA TYR A 66 -3.06 11.47 -0.94
C TYR A 66 -4.31 12.18 -0.45
N GLU A 67 -4.13 13.13 0.45
CA GLU A 67 -5.19 13.99 0.93
C GLU A 67 -5.17 15.29 0.14
N VAL A 68 -6.37 15.77 -0.19
CA VAL A 68 -6.61 17.06 -0.83
C VAL A 68 -7.57 17.87 0.04
N THR A 69 -7.42 19.18 0.02
CA THR A 69 -8.33 20.05 0.78
C THR A 69 -9.73 20.05 0.14
N ALA A 70 -10.74 20.48 0.91
CA ALA A 70 -12.11 20.60 0.39
C ALA A 70 -12.23 21.64 -0.74
N ASP A 71 -11.35 22.64 -0.81
CA ASP A 71 -11.36 23.67 -1.86
C ASP A 71 -10.71 23.19 -3.16
N GLU A 72 -9.80 22.22 -3.09
CA GLU A 72 -9.08 21.68 -4.25
C GLU A 72 -9.80 20.48 -4.89
N TRP A 73 -10.84 19.97 -4.25
CA TRP A 73 -11.63 18.84 -4.76
C TRP A 73 -12.89 19.32 -5.49
N GLY A 74 -12.91 19.24 -6.82
CA GLY A 74 -14.06 19.66 -7.63
C GLY A 74 -15.11 18.57 -7.84
N ILE A 75 -16.39 18.89 -7.69
CA ILE A 75 -17.54 18.05 -8.09
C ILE A 75 -18.50 18.90 -8.92
N GLY A 76 -18.75 18.51 -10.17
CA GLY A 76 -19.70 19.22 -11.05
C GLY A 76 -19.34 20.69 -11.31
N GLY A 77 -18.05 21.03 -11.27
CA GLY A 77 -17.56 22.40 -11.46
C GLY A 77 -17.56 23.28 -10.20
N GLN A 78 -17.95 22.75 -9.04
CA GLN A 78 -17.89 23.46 -7.76
C GLN A 78 -16.87 22.79 -6.83
N PRO A 79 -16.11 23.56 -6.02
CA PRO A 79 -15.26 22.98 -4.99
C PRO A 79 -16.13 22.24 -3.96
N PHE A 80 -15.58 21.18 -3.35
CA PHE A 80 -16.29 20.32 -2.41
C PHE A 80 -16.78 21.12 -1.20
N SER A 81 -16.00 22.10 -0.75
CA SER A 81 -16.37 23.06 0.28
C SER A 81 -17.67 23.81 -0.03
N ALA A 82 -17.90 24.20 -1.28
CA ALA A 82 -19.11 24.88 -1.74
C ALA A 82 -20.27 23.92 -2.01
N ALA A 83 -19.98 22.73 -2.55
CA ALA A 83 -20.99 21.71 -2.84
C ALA A 83 -21.57 21.06 -1.56
N ARG A 84 -20.80 21.02 -0.47
CA ARG A 84 -21.20 20.46 0.83
C ARG A 84 -20.79 21.40 1.98
N PRO A 85 -21.55 22.47 2.22
CA PRO A 85 -21.33 23.33 3.39
C PRO A 85 -21.58 22.52 4.67
N GLY A 86 -20.53 22.27 5.44
CA GLY A 86 -20.55 21.38 6.62
C GLY A 86 -19.38 20.41 6.72
N GLY A 87 -18.55 20.31 5.66
CA GLY A 87 -17.32 19.52 5.66
C GLY A 87 -17.55 18.01 5.55
N VAL A 88 -16.45 17.25 5.63
CA VAL A 88 -16.51 15.80 5.76
C VAL A 88 -16.94 15.49 7.18
N ALA A 89 -18.19 15.04 7.37
CA ALA A 89 -18.63 14.53 8.67
C ALA A 89 -17.68 13.40 9.11
N PRO A 90 -17.19 13.40 10.36
CA PRO A 90 -16.38 12.30 10.84
C PRO A 90 -17.18 10.99 10.66
N PRO A 91 -16.58 9.93 10.13
CA PRO A 91 -17.26 8.65 10.01
C PRO A 91 -17.81 8.23 11.38
N SER A 92 -19.07 7.84 11.39
CA SER A 92 -19.76 7.34 12.58
C SER A 92 -19.01 6.12 13.16
N PRO A 93 -18.98 5.96 14.50
CA PRO A 93 -18.33 4.83 15.15
C PRO A 93 -18.93 3.47 14.73
#